data_AF-A0A2S9SWC6-F1
#
_entry.id   AF-A0A2S9SWC6-F1
#
_cell.length_a   1.000
_cell.length_b   1.000
_cell.length_c   1.000
_cell.angle_alpha   90.00
_cell.angle_beta   90.00
_cell.angle_gamma   90.00
#
_symmetry.space_group_name_H-M   'P 1'
#
loop_
_entity.id
_entity.type
_entity.pdbx_description
1 polymer ?
#
loop_
_entity_poly.entity_id
_entity_poly.type
_entity_poly.pdbx_seq_one_letter_code
_entity_poly.pdbx_strand_id
1 'polypeptide(L)' 'MKLSKIVDKVKKYLEKDNLKVSQEEKLLNIIEELENKKNKIKDELKTIDKYNIKKRVELEKKYNAVSKVLKKSRSIL' A
#
# COMPACT_ATOMS: atom_id res chain seq x y z
N MET A 1 10.45 -0.48 5.06
CA MET A 1 9.81 -0.96 6.36
C MET A 1 8.97 -2.24 6.19
N LYS A 2 8.43 -2.87 7.26
CA LYS A 2 7.35 -3.91 7.14
C LYS A 2 6.09 -3.29 6.53
N LEU A 3 5.32 -4.04 5.72
CA LEU A 3 4.14 -3.52 5.01
C LEU A 3 3.09 -2.93 5.97
N SER A 4 2.84 -3.60 7.09
CA SER A 4 1.91 -3.13 8.13
C SER A 4 2.29 -1.73 8.63
N LYS A 5 3.57 -1.53 9.01
CA LYS A 5 4.07 -0.22 9.47
C LYS A 5 3.92 0.89 8.43
N ILE A 6 4.07 0.57 7.14
CA ILE A 6 3.89 1.56 6.05
C ILE A 6 2.41 1.95 5.97
N VAL A 7 1.52 0.96 5.95
CA VAL A 7 0.06 1.19 5.96
C VAL A 7 -0.38 1.99 7.17
N ASP A 8 0.14 1.68 8.36
CA ASP A 8 -0.20 2.41 9.60
C ASP A 8 0.26 3.87 9.54
N LYS A 9 1.45 4.13 9.01
CA LYS A 9 1.92 5.51 8.81
C LYS A 9 1.00 6.27 7.85
N VAL A 10 0.66 5.68 6.72
CA VAL A 10 -0.24 6.29 5.73
C VAL A 10 -1.61 6.60 6.35
N LYS A 11 -2.18 5.66 7.12
CA LYS A 11 -3.43 5.89 7.86
C LYS A 11 -3.34 7.06 8.84
N LYS A 12 -2.24 7.19 9.58
CA LYS A 12 -2.02 8.33 10.48
C LYS A 12 -1.98 9.67 9.77
N TYR A 13 -1.56 9.71 8.51
CA TYR A 13 -1.63 10.93 7.70
C TYR A 13 -3.04 11.15 7.12
N LEU A 14 -3.75 10.07 6.75
CA LEU A 14 -5.15 10.11 6.31
C LEU A 14 -6.14 10.60 7.37
N GLU A 15 -5.81 10.45 8.65
CA GLU A 15 -6.62 10.94 9.77
C GLU A 15 -6.43 12.44 10.06
N LYS A 16 -5.49 13.10 9.38
CA LYS A 16 -5.24 14.53 9.59
C LYS A 16 -6.06 15.35 8.60
N ASP A 17 -6.75 16.36 9.12
CA ASP A 17 -7.52 17.31 8.30
C ASP A 17 -6.63 18.18 7.41
N ASN A 18 -5.39 18.47 7.85
CA ASN A 18 -4.42 19.24 7.09
C ASN A 18 -3.00 18.70 7.26
N LEU A 19 -2.27 18.59 6.15
CA LEU A 19 -0.85 18.25 6.13
C LEU A 19 -0.03 19.51 5.85
N LYS A 20 1.11 19.63 6.55
CA LYS A 20 2.13 20.62 6.17
C LYS A 20 2.90 20.12 4.95
N VAL A 21 3.48 21.00 4.15
CA VAL A 21 4.33 20.66 2.99
C VAL A 21 5.39 19.61 3.33
N SER A 22 6.08 19.76 4.47
CA SER A 22 7.09 18.78 4.93
C SER A 22 6.52 17.42 5.36
N GLN A 23 5.21 17.34 5.63
CA GLN A 23 4.49 16.10 5.89
C GLN A 23 3.97 15.47 4.59
N GLU A 24 3.57 16.29 3.62
CA GLU A 24 3.18 15.84 2.27
C GLU A 24 4.36 15.18 1.55
N GLU A 25 5.54 15.80 1.56
CA GLU A 25 6.76 15.19 0.99
C GLU A 25 7.09 13.84 1.65
N LYS A 26 6.95 13.76 2.98
CA LYS A 26 7.14 12.51 3.73
C LYS A 26 6.08 11.47 3.36
N LEU A 27 4.83 11.89 3.21
CA LEU A 27 3.72 11.04 2.82
C LEU A 27 3.93 10.50 1.40
N LEU A 28 4.35 11.35 0.45
CA LEU A 28 4.69 10.97 -0.92
C LEU A 28 5.77 9.88 -0.94
N ASN A 29 6.87 10.07 -0.20
CA ASN A 29 7.92 9.06 -0.08
C ASN A 29 7.39 7.73 0.49
N ILE A 30 6.47 7.77 1.46
CA ILE A 30 5.85 6.58 2.05
C ILE A 30 4.88 5.91 1.06
N ILE A 31 4.13 6.70 0.28
CA ILE A 31 3.24 6.21 -0.77
C ILE A 31 4.04 5.51 -1.86
N GLU A 32 5.17 6.07 -2.28
CA GLU A 32 6.06 5.46 -3.27
C GLU A 32 6.63 4.12 -2.76
N GLU A 33 7.05 4.05 -1.50
CA GLU A 33 7.46 2.79 -0.86
C GLU A 33 6.30 1.75 -0.86
N LEU A 34 5.07 2.21 -0.62
CA LEU A 34 3.87 1.37 -0.61
C LEU A 34 3.51 0.88 -2.03
N GLU A 35 3.69 1.69 -3.06
CA GLU A 35 3.50 1.32 -4.47
C GLU A 35 4.52 0.28 -4.92
N ASN A 36 5.79 0.48 -4.58
CA ASN A 36 6.83 -0.50 -4.85
C ASN A 36 6.51 -1.86 -4.23
N LYS A 37 5.95 -1.88 -3.02
CA LYS A 37 5.49 -3.14 -2.39
C LYS A 37 4.26 -3.72 -3.07
N LYS A 38 3.29 -2.88 -3.47
CA LYS A 38 2.12 -3.34 -4.23
C LYS A 38 2.55 -4.02 -5.53
N ASN A 39 3.54 -3.47 -6.23
CA ASN A 39 4.08 -4.04 -7.45
C ASN A 39 4.76 -5.39 -7.20
N LYS A 40 5.55 -5.52 -6.12
CA LYS A 40 6.10 -6.83 -5.72
C LYS A 40 5.01 -7.89 -5.49
N ILE A 41 3.93 -7.53 -4.77
CA ILE A 41 2.78 -8.44 -4.56
C ILE A 41 2.13 -8.81 -5.90
N LYS A 42 2.01 -7.86 -6.83
CA LYS A 42 1.46 -8.11 -8.16
C LYS A 42 2.33 -9.08 -8.96
N ASP A 43 3.65 -8.95 -8.88
CA ASP A 43 4.57 -9.85 -9.58
C ASP A 43 4.60 -11.24 -8.93
N GLU A 44 4.52 -11.33 -7.60
CA GLU A 44 4.31 -12.60 -6.89
C GLU A 44 2.99 -13.28 -7.28
N LEU A 45 1.93 -12.50 -7.53
CA LEU A 45 0.66 -13.03 -8.03
C LEU A 45 0.76 -13.58 -9.46
N LYS A 46 1.61 -12.99 -10.31
CA LYS A 46 1.84 -13.50 -11.68
C LYS A 46 2.65 -14.79 -11.69
N THR A 47 3.57 -14.96 -10.74
CA THR A 47 4.46 -16.13 -10.65
C THR A 47 3.88 -17.27 -9.82
N ILE A 48 2.77 -17.04 -9.11
CA ILE A 48 2.10 -18.07 -8.35
C ILE A 48 1.57 -19.18 -9.27
N ASP A 49 1.84 -20.41 -8.87
CA ASP A 49 1.28 -21.59 -9.50
C ASP A 49 -0.26 -21.54 -9.42
N LYS A 50 -0.93 -21.83 -10.55
CA LYS A 50 -2.40 -21.87 -10.66
C LYS A 50 -3.05 -22.80 -9.63
N TYR A 51 -2.34 -23.84 -9.19
CA TYR A 51 -2.86 -24.80 -8.21
C TYR A 51 -2.72 -24.30 -6.76
N ASN A 52 -1.95 -23.24 -6.51
CA ASN A 52 -1.75 -22.67 -5.18
C ASN A 52 -2.81 -21.62 -4.83
N ILE A 53 -4.08 -22.02 -4.93
CA ILE A 53 -5.27 -21.15 -4.77
C ILE A 53 -5.25 -20.41 -3.43
N LYS A 54 -4.90 -21.09 -2.32
CA LYS A 54 -4.85 -20.48 -0.99
C LYS A 54 -3.88 -19.29 -0.95
N LYS A 55 -2.65 -19.48 -1.44
CA LYS A 55 -1.62 -18.45 -1.47
C LYS A 55 -2.01 -17.30 -2.40
N ARG A 56 -2.63 -17.60 -3.53
CA ARG A 56 -3.16 -16.61 -4.47
C ARG A 56 -4.22 -15.71 -3.82
N VAL A 57 -5.21 -16.31 -3.18
CA VAL A 57 -6.29 -15.58 -2.49
C VAL A 57 -5.73 -14.68 -1.37
N GLU A 58 -4.74 -15.16 -0.62
CA GLU A 58 -4.10 -14.36 0.42
C GLU A 58 -3.35 -13.14 -0.14
N LEU A 59 -2.58 -13.32 -1.22
CA LEU A 59 -1.90 -12.22 -1.89
C LEU A 59 -2.87 -11.25 -2.57
N GLU A 60 -3.96 -11.73 -3.17
CA GLU A 60 -5.01 -10.87 -3.74
C GLU A 60 -5.67 -10.01 -2.65
N LYS A 61 -5.96 -10.58 -1.47
CA LYS A 61 -6.46 -9.82 -0.32
C LYS A 61 -5.47 -8.74 0.11
N LYS A 62 -4.17 -9.08 0.22
CA LYS A 62 -3.10 -8.12 0.54
C LYS A 62 -3.01 -7.00 -0.51
N TYR A 63 -3.01 -7.36 -1.79
CA TYR A 63 -2.98 -6.40 -2.91
C TYR A 63 -4.16 -5.44 -2.84
N ASN A 64 -5.38 -5.96 -2.66
CA ASN A 64 -6.59 -5.15 -2.59
C ASN A 64 -6.58 -4.20 -1.39
N ALA A 65 -6.13 -4.66 -0.22
CA ALA A 65 -6.00 -3.81 0.97
C ALA A 65 -5.04 -2.64 0.71
N VAL A 66 -3.85 -2.93 0.16
CA VAL A 66 -2.86 -1.90 -0.18
C VAL A 66 -3.39 -0.94 -1.24
N SER A 67 -4.06 -1.46 -2.27
CA SER A 67 -4.64 -0.64 -3.34
C SER A 67 -5.71 0.33 -2.82
N LYS A 68 -6.56 -0.10 -1.87
CA LYS A 68 -7.55 0.78 -1.21
C LYS A 68 -6.89 1.90 -0.43
N VAL A 69 -5.83 1.59 0.33
CA VAL A 69 -5.07 2.59 1.10
C VAL A 69 -4.44 3.61 0.16
N LEU A 70 -3.77 3.16 -0.91
CA LEU A 70 -3.18 4.05 -1.91
C LEU A 70 -4.21 4.97 -2.57
N LYS A 71 -5.37 4.45 -2.97
CA LYS A 71 -6.44 5.28 -3.53
C LYS A 71 -6.85 6.40 -2.58
N LYS A 72 -7.09 6.10 -1.30
CA LYS A 72 -7.41 7.12 -0.30
C LYS A 72 -6.29 8.13 -0.11
N SER A 73 -5.04 7.65 -0.11
CA SER A 73 -3.85 8.50 0.11
C SER A 73 -3.64 9.51 -1.00
N ARG A 74 -3.97 9.15 -2.23
CA ARG A 74 -3.93 10.07 -3.37
C ARG A 74 -5.13 11.03 -3.44
N SER A 75 -6.16 10.83 -2.63
CA SER A 75 -7.33 11.73 -2.57
C SER A 75 -7.17 12.84 -1.54
N ILE A 76 -6.19 12.72 -0.64
CA ILE A 76 -5.87 13.74 0.39
C ILE A 76 -4.64 14.59 0.03
N LEU A 77 -3.94 14.22 -1.04
CA LEU A 77 -2.87 14.98 -1.70
C LEU A 77 -3.47 15.67 -2.92
#